data_AF-A0A7V5YPC9-F1
#
_entry.id   AF-A0A7V5YPC9-F1
#
_cell.length_a   1.000
_cell.length_b   1.000
_cell.length_c   1.000
_cell.angle_alpha   90.00
_cell.angle_beta   90.00
_cell.angle_gamma   90.00
#
_symmetry.space_group_name_H-M   'P 1'
#
loop_
_entity.id
_entity.type
_entity.pdbx_description
1 polymer ?
#
loop_
_entity_poly.entity_id
_entity_poly.type
_entity_poly.pdbx_seq_one_letter_code
_entity_poly.pdbx_strand_id
1 'polypeptide(L)'
;MLISAWVWDERFNAISLTLFRSVDHGQTWHRFEWSHNEAPLAFAEALRSPGMLFAMTPGGLRISEDDGATWVAVPVTHLEEGRLPRALAVGHDGHLYAGFFGGAVWRSVSPVE
;
A
#
# COMPACT_ATOMS: atom_id res chain seq x y z
N MET A 1 -8.32 -6.97 -0.03
CA MET A 1 -6.88 -7.19 0.28
C MET A 1 -6.00 -7.03 -0.97
N LEU A 2 -4.83 -6.40 -0.82
CA LEU A 2 -3.81 -6.23 -1.87
C LEU A 2 -2.45 -6.76 -1.43
N ILE A 3 -1.74 -7.40 -2.36
CA ILE A 3 -0.37 -7.88 -2.16
C ILE A 3 0.49 -7.58 -3.39
N SER A 4 1.81 -7.61 -3.19
CA SER A 4 2.78 -7.62 -4.27
C SER A 4 3.55 -8.92 -4.26
N ALA A 5 3.82 -9.49 -5.43
CA ALA A 5 4.64 -10.69 -5.58
C ALA A 5 5.64 -10.51 -6.73
N TRP A 6 6.82 -11.13 -6.57
CA TRP A 6 7.80 -11.24 -7.62
C TRP A 6 7.38 -12.35 -8.58
N VAL A 7 7.17 -12.00 -9.84
CA VAL A 7 6.74 -12.93 -10.89
C VAL A 7 7.79 -12.94 -11.99
N TRP A 8 8.18 -14.13 -12.43
CA TRP A 8 9.02 -14.28 -13.61
C TRP A 8 8.23 -13.92 -14.87
N ASP A 9 8.71 -12.94 -15.63
CA ASP A 9 8.13 -12.52 -16.89
C ASP A 9 9.00 -13.01 -18.06
N GLU A 10 8.49 -14.01 -18.78
CA GLU A 10 9.18 -14.59 -19.94
C GLU A 10 9.35 -13.61 -21.11
N ARG A 11 8.49 -12.59 -21.23
CA ARG A 11 8.56 -11.61 -22.33
C ARG A 11 9.78 -10.72 -22.22
N PHE A 12 10.18 -10.42 -20.98
CA PHE A 12 11.30 -9.54 -20.68
C PHE A 12 12.50 -10.30 -20.11
N ASN A 13 12.40 -11.63 -19.96
CA ASN A 13 13.41 -12.48 -19.34
C ASN A 13 13.88 -11.90 -17.98
N ALA A 14 12.91 -11.45 -17.16
CA ALA A 14 13.16 -10.67 -15.96
C ALA A 14 12.13 -10.97 -14.85
N ILE A 15 12.49 -10.69 -13.61
CA ILE A 15 11.55 -10.70 -12.48
C ILE A 15 10.87 -9.33 -12.41
N SER A 16 9.54 -9.31 -12.41
CA SER A 16 8.74 -8.09 -12.23
C SER A 16 7.99 -8.13 -10.90
N LEU A 17 7.83 -6.96 -10.28
CA LEU A 17 6.91 -6.79 -9.15
C LEU A 17 5.49 -6.66 -9.71
N THR A 18 4.65 -7.66 -9.45
CA THR A 18 3.24 -7.67 -9.87
C THR A 18 2.34 -7.52 -8.66
N LEU A 19 1.31 -6.70 -8.77
CA LEU A 19 0.29 -6.57 -7.73
C LEU A 19 -0.84 -7.55 -7.96
N PHE A 20 -1.40 -8.07 -6.87
CA PHE A 20 -2.55 -8.94 -6.89
C PHE A 20 -3.59 -8.44 -5.89
N ARG A 21 -4.85 -8.51 -6.30
CA ARG A 21 -6.01 -8.14 -5.49
C ARG A 21 -6.87 -9.37 -5.24
N SER A 22 -7.35 -9.48 -4.01
CA SER A 22 -8.40 -10.41 -3.62
C SER A 22 -9.57 -9.63 -3.03
N VAL A 23 -10.78 -10.00 -3.46
CA VAL A 23 -12.07 -9.49 -2.97
C VAL A 23 -12.84 -10.57 -2.19
N ASP A 24 -12.25 -11.75 -2.02
CA ASP A 24 -12.85 -12.92 -1.38
C ASP A 24 -11.99 -13.43 -0.21
N HIS A 25 -11.36 -12.49 0.51
CA HIS A 25 -10.54 -12.75 1.69
C HIS A 25 -9.34 -13.69 1.44
N GLY A 26 -8.71 -13.56 0.27
CA GLY A 26 -7.49 -14.26 -0.10
C GLY A 26 -7.70 -15.65 -0.70
N GLN A 27 -8.94 -16.05 -0.98
CA GLN A 27 -9.24 -17.33 -1.62
C GLN A 27 -8.82 -17.33 -3.10
N THR A 28 -9.10 -16.24 -3.81
CA THR A 28 -8.64 -16.02 -5.18
C THR A 28 -7.96 -14.68 -5.34
N TRP A 29 -7.03 -14.64 -6.29
CA TRP A 29 -6.18 -13.49 -6.56
C TRP A 29 -6.17 -13.19 -8.04
N HIS A 30 -6.41 -11.92 -8.38
CA HIS A 30 -6.35 -11.43 -9.74
C HIS A 30 -5.24 -10.40 -9.85
N ARG A 31 -4.54 -10.41 -10.99
CA ARG A 31 -3.54 -9.39 -11.30
C ARG A 31 -4.20 -8.02 -11.25
N PHE A 32 -3.60 -7.11 -10.49
CA PHE A 32 -4.07 -5.75 -10.31
C PHE A 32 -3.12 -4.80 -11.04
N GLU A 33 -3.64 -4.13 -12.06
CA GLU A 33 -2.89 -3.11 -12.76
C GLU A 33 -3.00 -1.79 -11.99
N TRP A 34 -1.86 -1.31 -11.49
CA TRP A 34 -1.81 -0.04 -10.80
C TRP A 34 -1.86 1.08 -11.84
N SER A 35 -2.94 1.86 -11.83
CA SER A 35 -3.20 2.90 -12.84
C SER A 35 -2.25 4.11 -12.76
N HIS A 36 -1.33 4.13 -11.80
CA HIS A 36 -0.37 5.22 -11.62
C HIS A 36 1.05 4.74 -11.94
N ASN A 37 1.91 5.62 -12.45
CA ASN A 37 3.30 5.31 -12.82
C ASN A 37 4.23 5.02 -11.63
N GLU A 38 3.66 4.76 -10.45
CA GLU A 38 4.35 4.58 -9.19
C GLU A 38 3.76 3.39 -8.47
N ALA A 39 4.37 2.22 -8.65
CA ALA A 39 3.93 1.03 -7.94
C ALA A 39 4.05 1.25 -6.41
N PRO A 40 3.00 0.91 -5.65
CA PRO A 40 3.04 0.94 -4.20
C PRO A 40 4.08 -0.03 -3.65
N LEU A 41 4.74 0.39 -2.57
CA LEU A 41 5.82 -0.33 -1.91
C LEU A 41 5.34 -1.06 -0.64
N ALA A 42 4.22 -0.62 -0.08
CA ALA A 42 3.61 -1.19 1.11
C ALA A 42 2.10 -0.92 1.11
N PHE A 43 1.35 -1.82 1.73
CA PHE A 43 -0.11 -1.74 1.87
C PHE A 43 -0.54 -1.98 3.31
N ALA A 44 -1.67 -1.42 3.69
CA ALA A 44 -2.40 -1.77 4.90
C ALA A 44 -3.91 -1.70 4.65
N GLU A 45 -4.68 -2.49 5.38
CA GLU A 45 -6.13 -2.45 5.41
C GLU A 45 -6.59 -1.88 6.76
N ALA A 46 -7.62 -1.05 6.71
CA ALA A 46 -8.34 -0.54 7.86
C ALA A 46 -8.87 -1.69 8.76
N LEU A 47 -8.79 -1.54 10.08
CA LEU A 47 -9.30 -2.53 11.03
C LEU A 47 -10.80 -2.37 11.28
N ARG A 48 -11.32 -1.13 11.21
CA ARG A 48 -12.71 -0.76 11.53
C ARG A 48 -13.53 -0.37 10.31
N SER A 49 -12.89 -0.10 9.18
CA SER A 49 -13.54 0.26 7.92
C SER A 49 -13.19 -0.74 6.82
N PRO A 50 -13.84 -1.92 6.76
CA PRO A 50 -13.57 -2.94 5.75
C PRO A 50 -13.60 -2.36 4.34
N GLY A 51 -12.61 -2.72 3.52
CA GLY A 51 -12.45 -2.21 2.17
C GLY A 51 -11.76 -0.84 2.05
N MET A 52 -11.50 -0.16 3.16
CA MET A 52 -10.59 0.99 3.16
C MET A 52 -9.14 0.50 3.16
N LEU A 53 -8.37 0.88 2.13
CA LEU A 53 -6.99 0.46 1.91
C LEU A 53 -6.05 1.65 1.85
N PHE A 54 -4.86 1.46 2.40
CA PHE A 54 -3.75 2.41 2.38
C PHE A 54 -2.61 1.84 1.57
N ALA A 55 -2.04 2.62 0.68
CA ALA A 55 -0.88 2.24 -0.11
C ALA A 55 0.16 3.36 -0.11
N MET A 56 1.41 3.05 0.22
CA MET A 56 2.49 4.03 0.07
C MET A 56 3.15 3.87 -1.29
N THR A 57 3.21 4.94 -2.07
CA THR A 57 3.95 5.04 -3.32
C THR A 57 5.16 5.98 -3.16
N PRO A 58 6.12 5.96 -4.08
CA PRO A 58 7.17 6.99 -4.15
C PRO A 58 6.65 8.44 -4.08
N GLY A 59 5.48 8.74 -4.65
CA GLY A 59 4.82 10.04 -4.60
C GLY A 59 3.89 10.28 -3.41
N GLY A 60 3.87 9.37 -2.42
CA GLY A 60 3.16 9.55 -1.15
C GLY A 60 2.05 8.53 -0.89
N LEU A 61 1.18 8.85 0.07
CA LEU A 61 0.09 7.97 0.51
C LEU A 61 -1.06 8.02 -0.50
N ARG A 62 -1.60 6.85 -0.81
CA ARG A 62 -2.81 6.65 -1.58
C ARG A 62 -3.84 5.96 -0.70
N ILE A 63 -5.08 6.41 -0.74
CA ILE A 63 -6.21 5.83 0.01
C ILE A 63 -7.27 5.37 -0.96
N SER A 64 -7.81 4.19 -0.71
CA SER A 64 -9.01 3.68 -1.36
C SER A 64 -10.08 3.44 -0.31
N GLU A 65 -11.34 3.72 -0.64
CA GLU A 65 -12.52 3.44 0.20
C GLU A 65 -13.42 2.35 -0.42
N ASP A 66 -12.96 1.72 -1.51
CA ASP A 66 -13.74 0.82 -2.37
C ASP A 66 -12.97 -0.46 -2.71
N ASP A 67 -12.34 -1.06 -1.71
CA ASP A 67 -11.57 -2.29 -1.80
C ASP A 67 -10.37 -2.21 -2.77
N GLY A 68 -9.87 -1.01 -3.06
CA GLY A 68 -8.78 -0.77 -4.00
C GLY A 68 -9.22 -0.58 -5.44
N ALA A 69 -10.52 -0.36 -5.71
CA ALA A 69 -10.99 -0.08 -7.07
C ALA A 69 -10.59 1.31 -7.55
N THR A 70 -10.64 2.31 -6.67
CA THR A 70 -10.18 3.68 -6.92
C THR A 70 -9.25 4.16 -5.80
N TRP A 71 -8.35 5.09 -6.14
CA TRP A 71 -7.30 5.57 -5.24
C TRP A 71 -7.17 7.08 -5.31
N VAL A 72 -7.20 7.72 -4.15
CA VAL A 72 -7.01 9.17 -3.99
C VAL A 72 -5.63 9.44 -3.40
N ALA A 73 -4.93 10.43 -3.96
CA ALA A 73 -3.64 10.87 -3.43
C ALA A 73 -3.85 11.73 -2.19
N VAL A 74 -3.11 11.41 -1.12
CA VAL A 74 -3.06 12.23 0.08
C VAL A 74 -1.65 12.78 0.22
N PRO A 75 -1.48 14.12 0.25
CA PRO A 75 -0.19 14.73 0.51
C PRO A 75 0.33 14.26 1.86
N VAL A 76 1.49 13.62 1.88
CA VAL A 76 2.18 13.29 3.13
C VAL A 76 3.29 14.31 3.31
N THR A 77 3.04 15.28 4.17
CA THR A 77 4.08 16.19 4.64
C THR A 77 4.96 15.44 5.65
N HIS A 78 6.28 15.62 5.57
CA HIS A 78 7.27 15.08 6.52
C HIS A 78 7.63 13.59 6.41
N LEU A 79 7.37 12.92 5.28
CA LEU A 79 8.23 11.79 4.93
C LEU A 79 9.58 12.39 4.58
N GLU A 80 10.62 12.15 5.40
CA GLU A 80 11.97 12.64 5.11
C GLU A 80 12.32 12.33 3.65
N GLU A 81 12.65 13.36 2.87
CA GLU A 81 12.85 13.25 1.42
C GLU A 81 13.77 12.07 1.10
N GLY A 82 13.25 11.11 0.34
CA GLY A 82 13.99 9.92 -0.10
C GLY A 82 13.87 8.68 0.79
N ARG A 83 13.15 8.71 1.92
CA ARG A 83 12.89 7.50 2.72
C ARG A 83 11.59 6.83 2.29
N LEU A 84 11.72 5.68 1.66
CA LEU A 84 10.59 4.82 1.29
C LEU A 84 10.27 3.86 2.45
N PRO A 85 9.04 3.85 2.98
CA PRO A 85 8.67 2.86 3.97
C PRO A 85 8.55 1.47 3.33
N ARG A 86 8.84 0.45 4.14
CA ARG A 86 8.83 -0.97 3.76
C ARG A 86 7.60 -1.70 4.26
N ALA A 87 6.90 -1.11 5.22
CA ALA A 87 5.71 -1.68 5.81
C ALA A 87 4.75 -0.55 6.19
N LEU A 88 3.46 -0.83 6.03
CA LEU A 88 2.38 -0.05 6.60
C LEU A 88 1.58 -0.94 7.55
N ALA A 89 1.03 -0.34 8.60
CA ALA A 89 0.10 -1.00 9.49
C ALA A 89 -0.90 0.01 10.06
N VAL A 90 -2.17 -0.38 10.17
CA VAL A 90 -3.16 0.38 10.93
C VAL A 90 -3.18 -0.17 12.36
N GLY A 91 -2.94 0.71 13.34
CA GLY A 91 -2.96 0.36 14.74
C GLY A 91 -4.38 0.32 15.30
N HIS A 92 -4.58 -0.38 16.44
CA HIS A 92 -5.88 -0.38 17.12
C HIS A 92 -6.32 1.02 17.61
N ASP A 93 -5.37 1.94 17.75
CA ASP A 93 -5.61 3.36 18.03
C ASP A 93 -6.11 4.15 16.80
N GLY A 94 -6.34 3.48 15.66
CA GLY A 94 -6.77 4.07 14.39
C GLY A 94 -5.70 4.81 13.64
N HIS A 95 -4.44 4.81 14.10
CA HIS A 95 -3.38 5.54 13.41
C HIS A 95 -2.70 4.66 12.35
N LEU A 96 -2.24 5.30 11.27
CA LEU A 96 -1.41 4.64 10.27
C LEU A 96 0.05 4.75 10.69
N TYR A 97 0.75 3.62 10.68
CA TYR A 97 2.17 3.51 10.97
C TYR A 97 2.93 3.14 9.71
N ALA A 98 4.08 3.76 9.49
CA ALA A 98 5.00 3.45 8.40
C ALA A 98 6.38 3.11 8.95
N GLY A 99 6.87 1.92 8.65
CA GLY A 99 8.21 1.45 9.05
C GLY A 99 9.23 1.66 7.95
N PHE A 100 10.40 2.20 8.28
CA PHE A 100 11.47 2.51 7.33
C PHE A 100 12.70 1.63 7.54
N PHE A 101 13.57 1.60 6.53
CA PHE A 101 14.93 1.11 6.71
C PHE A 101 15.64 1.82 7.86
N GLY A 102 16.41 1.05 8.64
CA GLY A 102 17.11 1.54 9.83
C GLY A 102 16.25 1.61 11.09
N GLY A 103 15.00 1.13 11.05
CA GLY A 103 14.15 0.97 12.23
C GLY A 103 13.36 2.23 12.65
N ALA A 104 13.42 3.30 11.88
CA ALA A 104 12.55 4.46 12.12
C ALA A 104 11.08 4.10 11.85
N VAL A 105 10.18 4.72 12.61
CA VAL A 105 8.73 4.57 12.48
C VAL A 105 8.11 5.95 12.41
N TRP A 106 7.27 6.17 11.41
CA TRP A 106 6.37 7.32 11.32
C TRP A 106 4.96 6.88 11.75
N ARG A 107 4.22 7.80 12.36
CA ARG A 107 2.81 7.64 12.70
C ARG A 107 2.04 8.84 12.16
N SER A 108 0.82 8.61 11.67
CA SER A 108 -0.09 9.70 11.34
C SER A 108 -0.35 10.63 12.52
N VAL A 109 -0.69 11.89 12.21
CA VAL A 109 -1.03 12.90 13.21
C VAL A 109 -2.45 12.73 13.75
N SER A 110 -3.34 12.20 12.92
CA SER A 110 -4.74 11.91 13.24
C SER A 110 -5.04 10.46 12.91
N PRO A 111 -6.08 9.86 13.55
CA PRO A 111 -6.61 8.58 13.12
C PRO A 111 -7.06 8.61 11.65
N VAL A 112 -6.92 7.48 10.98
CA VAL A 112 -7.32 7.27 9.59
C VAL A 112 -8.63 6.49 9.47
N GLU A 113 -9.16 5.98 10.59
CA GLU A 113 -10.43 5.25 10.72
C GLU A 113 -11.05 5.29 12.12
#